data_AF-A0AAN2BJ24-F1
#
_entry.id   AF-A0AAN2BJ24-F1
#
_cell.length_a   1.000
_cell.length_b   1.000
_cell.length_c   1.000
_cell.angle_alpha   90.00
_cell.angle_beta   90.00
_cell.angle_gamma   90.00
#
_symmetry.space_group_name_H-M   'P 1'
#
loop_
_entity.id
_entity.type
_entity.pdbx_description
1 polymer ?
#
loop_
_entity_poly.entity_id
_entity_poly.type
_entity_poly.pdbx_seq_one_letter_code
_entity_poly.pdbx_strand_id
1 'polypeptide(L)'
;MKTYWRLVVLTLLWWPTLANAGWLDKVADILKEVSANDNIEESRPAAQLIEAKNGDPRLPKHWQTYWLDEPVFQGRVFLAATGKLDGPVIMLVHGLGQNGLRDWLPVVPALEQHYRIVMVDLPGFALSAPPKAKLSPSHYAELLHFIKPYFSAAAVTVVGHSMGAAVALRYAHQYPNDTHKIGLIDAAGILQRTAFIKHSATGRIPTNPEVVSQGILEYAVGAQDLGNAMIEKMIGLPDPTVWLGKSETAWGIALGAYPNVNAAMGLIEEDFAAAAFETPLPVAILWGKNDPIAPLRTGQALVNTLPDSHLTIIDGAKHVPMASHSAAVEQWFLHTLLADKGWGAAANATKHSAQGANQNTPKDFNCEHQAGKVLTGQYRHISLNDCTGIVLQDVIAEKIVLRDSVIEINNSHIGATSIAIDASDSVAVVTGSHIAGAVHLNDARLDIAGSQFTTDKPFVVNAESRIVASVCRIGQQRYLHGDMVLHQQHY
;
A
#
# COMPACT_ATOMS: atom_id res chain seq x y z
N MET A 1 -8.94 25.36 -38.60
CA MET A 1 -10.17 24.57 -38.28
C MET A 1 -10.05 23.63 -37.07
N LYS A 2 -8.96 23.63 -36.27
CA LYS A 2 -8.84 22.77 -35.06
C LYS A 2 -8.99 23.49 -33.72
N THR A 3 -9.31 24.79 -33.73
CA THR A 3 -9.41 25.61 -32.49
C THR A 3 -10.85 25.96 -32.09
N TYR A 4 -11.86 25.68 -32.94
CA TYR A 4 -13.27 26.00 -32.66
C TYR A 4 -14.04 24.89 -31.92
N TRP A 5 -13.53 23.64 -31.89
CA TRP A 5 -14.19 22.53 -31.19
C TRP A 5 -13.95 22.47 -29.68
N ARG A 6 -12.93 23.18 -29.17
CA ARG A 6 -12.62 23.22 -27.72
C ARG A 6 -13.52 24.14 -26.91
N LEU A 7 -14.25 25.07 -27.55
CA LEU A 7 -15.14 26.02 -26.88
C LEU A 7 -16.63 25.61 -26.92
N VAL A 8 -17.04 24.73 -27.85
CA VAL A 8 -18.44 24.29 -27.98
C VAL A 8 -18.81 23.21 -26.96
N VAL A 9 -17.86 22.39 -26.52
CA VAL A 9 -18.10 21.33 -25.53
C VAL A 9 -18.21 21.88 -24.10
N LEU A 10 -17.55 23.00 -23.81
CA LEU A 10 -17.59 23.64 -22.48
C LEU A 10 -18.82 24.54 -22.26
N THR A 11 -19.51 24.98 -23.32
CA THR A 11 -20.72 25.82 -23.19
C THR A 11 -22.03 25.02 -23.11
N LEU A 12 -22.03 23.71 -23.41
CA LEU A 12 -23.23 22.88 -23.39
C LEU A 12 -23.57 22.24 -22.03
N LEU A 13 -22.77 22.48 -20.99
CA LEU A 13 -23.01 21.91 -19.66
C LEU A 13 -23.75 22.86 -18.69
N TRP A 14 -24.01 24.12 -19.07
CA TRP A 14 -24.62 25.13 -18.19
C TRP A 14 -25.82 25.84 -18.85
N TRP A 15 -26.94 25.13 -19.08
CA TRP A 15 -28.30 25.65 -18.80
C TRP A 15 -29.34 24.53 -18.91
N PRO A 16 -30.32 24.43 -17.99
CA PRO A 16 -31.40 23.46 -18.07
C PRO A 16 -32.45 23.88 -19.10
N THR A 17 -32.76 23.01 -20.06
CA THR A 17 -34.13 22.57 -20.43
C THR A 17 -34.14 21.74 -21.72
N LEU A 18 -34.93 20.66 -21.67
CA LEU A 18 -35.64 19.98 -22.76
C LEU A 18 -34.84 19.14 -23.78
N ALA A 19 -34.94 17.82 -23.55
CA ALA A 19 -35.27 16.76 -24.50
C ALA A 19 -35.08 17.06 -26.00
N ASN A 20 -34.14 16.35 -26.64
CA ASN A 20 -34.32 15.93 -28.03
C ASN A 20 -33.61 14.59 -28.32
N ALA A 21 -34.39 13.68 -28.89
CA ALA A 21 -34.16 12.25 -29.02
C ALA A 21 -33.24 11.89 -30.21
N GLY A 22 -31.96 12.28 -30.16
CA GLY A 22 -30.99 11.88 -31.20
C GLY A 22 -29.60 11.48 -30.68
N TRP A 23 -29.38 11.53 -29.37
CA TRP A 23 -28.12 11.12 -28.76
C TRP A 23 -28.05 9.60 -28.54
N LEU A 24 -29.19 8.97 -28.25
CA LEU A 24 -29.29 7.52 -28.06
C LEU A 24 -29.05 6.74 -29.35
N ASP A 25 -29.49 7.25 -30.51
CA ASP A 25 -29.23 6.60 -31.81
C ASP A 25 -27.76 6.66 -32.19
N LYS A 26 -27.06 7.76 -31.88
CA LYS A 26 -25.60 7.86 -32.05
C LYS A 26 -24.83 6.93 -31.11
N VAL A 27 -25.31 6.74 -29.89
CA VAL A 27 -24.73 5.77 -28.95
C VAL A 27 -25.01 4.34 -29.44
N ALA A 28 -26.19 4.06 -30.00
CA ALA A 28 -26.53 2.76 -30.57
C ALA A 28 -25.71 2.43 -31.83
N ASP A 29 -25.41 3.41 -32.69
CA ASP A 29 -24.57 3.22 -33.87
C ASP A 29 -23.09 3.00 -33.47
N ILE A 30 -22.58 3.72 -32.46
CA ILE A 30 -21.25 3.49 -31.90
C ILE A 30 -21.17 2.09 -31.25
N LEU A 31 -22.21 1.67 -30.51
CA LEU A 31 -22.27 0.33 -29.93
C LEU A 31 -22.37 -0.75 -31.00
N LYS A 32 -23.02 -0.49 -32.15
CA LYS A 32 -23.03 -1.42 -33.30
C LYS A 32 -21.66 -1.52 -33.98
N GLU A 33 -20.96 -0.41 -34.17
CA GLU A 33 -19.58 -0.40 -34.70
C GLU A 33 -18.59 -1.12 -33.77
N VAL A 34 -18.76 -0.97 -32.45
CA VAL A 34 -17.96 -1.69 -31.45
C VAL A 34 -18.32 -3.18 -31.42
N SER A 35 -19.61 -3.54 -31.46
CA SER A 35 -20.06 -4.95 -31.49
C SER A 35 -19.73 -5.67 -32.80
N ALA A 36 -19.57 -4.94 -33.90
CA ALA A 36 -19.18 -5.50 -35.21
C ALA A 36 -17.68 -5.83 -35.28
N ASN A 37 -16.86 -5.28 -34.37
CA ASN A 37 -15.43 -5.57 -34.25
C ASN A 37 -15.08 -6.66 -33.22
N ASP A 38 -16.07 -7.21 -32.50
CA ASP A 38 -15.87 -8.29 -31.53
C ASP A 38 -15.80 -9.70 -32.16
N ASN A 39 -15.81 -9.83 -33.50
CA ASN A 39 -15.71 -11.11 -34.21
C ASN A 39 -14.44 -11.25 -35.07
N ILE A 40 -13.31 -10.76 -34.57
CA ILE A 40 -11.99 -11.12 -35.13
C ILE A 40 -11.11 -11.60 -33.97
N GLU A 41 -11.26 -12.87 -33.57
CA GLU A 41 -10.16 -13.64 -33.00
C GLU A 41 -9.10 -13.84 -34.10
N GLU A 42 -8.38 -12.77 -34.43
CA GLU A 42 -7.11 -12.90 -35.12
C GLU A 42 -6.18 -13.60 -34.14
N SER A 43 -5.77 -14.82 -34.49
CA SER A 43 -4.78 -15.59 -33.75
C SER A 43 -3.50 -14.76 -33.63
N ARG A 44 -3.37 -14.00 -32.53
CA ARG A 44 -2.13 -13.28 -32.25
C ARG A 44 -1.03 -14.33 -32.17
N PRO A 45 0.08 -14.18 -32.90
CA PRO A 45 1.19 -15.10 -32.78
C PRO A 45 1.59 -15.18 -31.30
N ALA A 46 1.95 -16.39 -30.84
CA ALA A 46 2.42 -16.60 -29.48
C ALA A 46 3.51 -15.57 -29.17
N ALA A 47 3.34 -14.83 -28.06
CA ALA A 47 4.30 -13.82 -27.65
C ALA A 47 5.70 -14.43 -27.59
N GLN A 48 6.68 -13.73 -28.14
CA GLN A 48 8.07 -14.19 -28.18
C GLN A 48 8.94 -13.22 -27.42
N LEU A 49 9.87 -13.78 -26.63
CA LEU A 49 10.93 -13.03 -25.97
C LEU A 49 12.02 -12.70 -27.01
N ILE A 50 12.13 -11.43 -27.40
CA ILE A 50 13.03 -10.97 -28.46
C ILE A 50 14.23 -10.26 -27.84
N GLU A 51 15.46 -10.68 -28.17
CA GLU A 51 16.67 -10.02 -27.68
C GLU A 51 16.76 -8.55 -28.14
N ALA A 52 17.02 -7.65 -27.19
CA ALA A 52 17.18 -6.22 -27.46
C ALA A 52 18.64 -5.90 -27.84
N LYS A 53 18.93 -5.94 -29.15
CA LYS A 53 20.30 -5.77 -29.72
C LYS A 53 21.01 -4.45 -29.40
N ASN A 54 20.28 -3.44 -28.91
CA ASN A 54 20.78 -2.17 -28.42
C ASN A 54 20.10 -1.85 -27.08
N GLY A 55 20.40 -2.64 -26.05
CA GLY A 55 19.87 -2.42 -24.70
C GLY A 55 20.22 -1.03 -24.13
N ASP A 56 19.66 -0.70 -22.97
CA ASP A 56 19.99 0.54 -22.26
C ASP A 56 21.50 0.61 -21.97
N PRO A 57 22.24 1.62 -22.51
CA PRO A 57 23.69 1.71 -22.36
C PRO A 57 24.13 1.94 -20.92
N ARG A 58 23.19 2.24 -20.01
CA ARG A 58 23.44 2.39 -18.57
C ARG A 58 23.45 1.04 -17.83
N LEU A 59 23.09 -0.05 -18.49
CA LEU A 59 23.13 -1.39 -17.90
C LEU A 59 24.50 -2.05 -18.10
N PRO A 60 24.93 -2.92 -17.16
CA PRO A 60 26.14 -3.70 -17.33
C PRO A 60 26.11 -4.56 -18.61
N LYS A 61 27.25 -4.62 -19.31
CA LYS A 61 27.35 -5.28 -20.63
C LYS A 61 27.06 -6.78 -20.60
N HIS A 62 27.20 -7.44 -19.45
CA HIS A 62 26.94 -8.88 -19.31
C HIS A 62 25.45 -9.19 -19.10
N TRP A 63 24.60 -8.18 -18.90
CA TRP A 63 23.17 -8.38 -18.78
C TRP A 63 22.55 -8.66 -20.15
N GLN A 64 21.65 -9.64 -20.18
CA GLN A 64 20.83 -9.94 -21.36
C GLN A 64 19.57 -9.09 -21.28
N THR A 65 19.14 -8.52 -22.41
CA THR A 65 17.97 -7.65 -22.44
C THR A 65 16.99 -8.10 -23.50
N TYR A 66 15.70 -7.89 -23.24
CA TYR A 66 14.62 -8.42 -24.05
C TYR A 66 13.47 -7.44 -24.21
N TRP A 67 12.78 -7.61 -25.32
CA TRP A 67 11.44 -7.09 -25.57
C TRP A 67 10.45 -8.24 -25.52
N LEU A 68 9.31 -8.02 -24.87
CA LEU A 68 8.19 -8.97 -24.84
C LEU A 68 6.90 -8.22 -25.11
N ASP A 69 6.14 -8.67 -26.10
CA ASP A 69 4.75 -8.23 -26.28
C ASP A 69 3.86 -9.00 -25.31
N GLU A 70 3.07 -8.30 -24.51
CA GLU A 70 2.30 -8.87 -23.41
C GLU A 70 0.80 -8.56 -23.53
N PRO A 71 -0.08 -9.49 -23.11
CA PRO A 71 -1.52 -9.36 -23.36
C PRO A 71 -2.26 -8.52 -22.32
N VAL A 72 -1.70 -8.33 -21.13
CA VAL A 72 -2.38 -7.73 -19.98
C VAL A 72 -2.60 -6.24 -20.21
N PHE A 73 -1.55 -5.51 -20.58
CA PHE A 73 -1.65 -4.08 -20.90
C PHE A 73 -1.66 -3.80 -22.41
N GLN A 74 -1.63 -4.86 -23.21
CA GLN A 74 -1.59 -4.83 -24.68
C GLN A 74 -0.42 -3.97 -25.18
N GLY A 75 0.72 -4.10 -24.50
CA GLY A 75 1.91 -3.32 -24.74
C GLY A 75 3.15 -4.18 -24.96
N ARG A 76 4.26 -3.48 -25.13
CA ARG A 76 5.59 -4.08 -25.17
C ARG A 76 6.35 -3.68 -23.92
N VAL A 77 6.93 -4.66 -23.24
CA VAL A 77 7.74 -4.44 -22.04
C VAL A 77 9.21 -4.73 -22.30
N PHE A 78 10.06 -3.95 -21.63
CA PHE A 78 11.51 -4.15 -21.60
C PHE A 78 11.90 -4.96 -20.37
N LEU A 79 12.74 -5.98 -20.56
CA LEU A 79 13.26 -6.81 -19.48
C LEU A 79 14.79 -6.87 -19.52
N ALA A 80 15.39 -7.12 -18.36
CA ALA A 80 16.79 -7.48 -18.23
C ALA A 80 16.93 -8.75 -17.39
N ALA A 81 17.87 -9.63 -17.77
CA ALA A 81 18.22 -10.82 -17.00
C ALA A 81 19.74 -10.95 -16.85
N THR A 82 20.16 -11.45 -15.69
CA THR A 82 21.57 -11.67 -15.35
C THR A 82 21.73 -12.74 -14.27
N GLY A 83 22.96 -13.01 -13.86
CA GLY A 83 23.28 -13.95 -12.79
C GLY A 83 23.38 -15.40 -13.26
N LYS A 84 23.17 -16.33 -12.33
CA LYS A 84 23.39 -17.77 -12.51
C LYS A 84 22.24 -18.41 -13.28
N LEU A 85 22.45 -18.79 -14.55
CA LEU A 85 21.41 -19.35 -15.44
C LEU A 85 20.63 -20.54 -14.85
N ASP A 86 21.33 -21.45 -14.15
CA ASP A 86 20.73 -22.64 -13.50
C ASP A 86 20.37 -22.41 -12.02
N GLY A 87 20.43 -21.16 -11.56
CA GLY A 87 20.04 -20.77 -10.20
C GLY A 87 18.52 -20.63 -10.05
N PRO A 88 18.01 -20.61 -8.81
CA PRO A 88 16.62 -20.21 -8.56
C PRO A 88 16.36 -18.83 -9.18
N VAL A 89 15.15 -18.61 -9.70
CA VAL A 89 14.77 -17.32 -10.29
C VAL A 89 14.29 -16.36 -9.22
N ILE A 90 14.81 -15.13 -9.28
CA ILE A 90 14.30 -13.98 -8.54
C ILE A 90 13.82 -12.90 -9.52
N MET A 91 12.57 -12.48 -9.37
CA MET A 91 12.01 -11.34 -10.12
C MET A 91 12.07 -10.09 -9.24
N LEU A 92 12.70 -9.03 -9.75
CA LEU A 92 12.84 -7.74 -9.07
C LEU A 92 11.93 -6.69 -9.72
N VAL A 93 11.06 -6.07 -8.92
CA VAL A 93 9.95 -5.24 -9.38
C VAL A 93 10.09 -3.82 -8.82
N HIS A 94 10.31 -2.84 -9.70
CA HIS A 94 10.56 -1.45 -9.30
C HIS A 94 9.27 -0.70 -8.88
N GLY A 95 9.45 0.47 -8.28
CA GLY A 95 8.38 1.38 -7.85
C GLY A 95 7.94 2.39 -8.91
N LEU A 96 7.26 3.45 -8.51
CA LEU A 96 6.93 4.56 -9.41
C LEU A 96 8.19 5.35 -9.78
N GLY A 97 8.35 5.70 -11.06
CA GLY A 97 9.42 6.58 -11.53
C GLY A 97 10.10 6.09 -12.80
N GLN A 98 10.94 6.95 -13.38
CA GLN A 98 11.57 6.70 -14.69
C GLN A 98 12.93 5.97 -14.59
N ASN A 99 13.34 5.58 -13.38
CA ASN A 99 14.52 4.72 -13.21
C ASN A 99 14.24 3.28 -13.63
N GLY A 100 13.02 2.79 -13.38
CA GLY A 100 12.61 1.45 -13.77
C GLY A 100 13.49 0.38 -13.09
N LEU A 101 13.83 -0.66 -13.83
CA LEU A 101 14.73 -1.72 -13.37
C LEU A 101 16.10 -1.23 -12.87
N ARG A 102 16.52 -0.01 -13.24
CA ARG A 102 17.79 0.56 -12.79
C ARG A 102 17.83 0.85 -11.28
N ASP A 103 16.68 0.91 -10.61
CA ASP A 103 16.62 1.03 -9.14
C ASP A 103 17.32 -0.14 -8.42
N TRP A 104 17.48 -1.27 -9.10
CA TRP A 104 18.12 -2.48 -8.58
C TRP A 104 19.63 -2.56 -8.83
N LEU A 105 20.20 -1.69 -9.68
CA LEU A 105 21.63 -1.71 -10.02
C LEU A 105 22.58 -1.81 -8.81
N PRO A 106 22.34 -1.10 -7.68
CA PRO A 106 23.25 -1.16 -6.55
C PRO A 106 23.31 -2.51 -5.85
N VAL A 107 22.25 -3.33 -5.92
CA VAL A 107 22.12 -4.57 -5.12
C VAL A 107 22.23 -5.85 -5.96
N VAL A 108 22.02 -5.76 -7.28
CA VAL A 108 22.10 -6.92 -8.19
C VAL A 108 23.45 -7.66 -8.14
N PRO A 109 24.62 -7.00 -8.09
CA PRO A 109 25.91 -7.71 -8.10
C PRO A 109 26.06 -8.74 -6.97
N ALA A 110 25.49 -8.50 -5.79
CA ALA A 110 25.53 -9.44 -4.67
C ALA A 110 24.65 -10.68 -4.90
N LEU A 111 23.60 -10.55 -5.71
CA LEU A 111 22.63 -11.60 -6.01
C LEU A 111 23.05 -12.49 -7.17
N GLU A 112 23.87 -11.97 -8.10
CA GLU A 112 24.23 -12.64 -9.37
C GLU A 112 24.90 -14.01 -9.17
N GLN A 113 25.59 -14.20 -8.03
CA GLN A 113 26.26 -15.47 -7.71
C GLN A 113 25.29 -16.59 -7.30
N HIS A 114 24.06 -16.23 -6.90
CA HIS A 114 23.12 -17.15 -6.28
C HIS A 114 21.85 -17.36 -7.11
N TYR A 115 21.37 -16.32 -7.78
CA TYR A 115 20.10 -16.33 -8.51
C TYR A 115 20.27 -16.11 -10.00
N ARG A 116 19.30 -16.61 -10.77
CA ARG A 116 18.95 -16.03 -12.07
C ARG A 116 18.02 -14.85 -11.81
N ILE A 117 18.49 -13.66 -12.10
CA ILE A 117 17.77 -12.42 -11.78
C ILE A 117 17.02 -11.97 -13.03
N VAL A 118 15.74 -11.66 -12.86
CA VAL A 118 14.87 -11.10 -13.91
C VAL A 118 14.33 -9.77 -13.40
N MET A 119 14.50 -8.72 -14.19
CA MET A 119 13.95 -7.40 -13.91
C MET A 119 13.09 -6.96 -15.08
N VAL A 120 12.01 -6.25 -14.80
CA VAL A 120 11.08 -5.72 -15.80
C VAL A 120 10.90 -4.23 -15.58
N ASP A 121 10.96 -3.45 -16.65
CA ASP A 121 10.37 -2.11 -16.65
C ASP A 121 8.85 -2.29 -16.76
N LEU A 122 8.10 -1.91 -15.73
CA LEU A 122 6.63 -2.04 -15.74
C LEU A 122 6.02 -1.16 -16.84
N PRO A 123 4.91 -1.59 -17.49
CA PRO A 123 4.15 -0.78 -18.44
C PRO A 123 3.91 0.65 -17.95
N GLY A 124 4.23 1.64 -18.79
CA GLY A 124 4.18 3.07 -18.42
C GLY A 124 5.46 3.66 -17.83
N PHE A 125 6.50 2.86 -17.64
CA PHE A 125 7.75 3.32 -17.01
C PHE A 125 8.98 3.00 -17.86
N ALA A 126 9.98 3.88 -17.76
CA ALA A 126 11.30 3.72 -18.35
C ALA A 126 11.24 3.35 -19.85
N LEU A 127 11.65 2.13 -20.23
CA LEU A 127 11.67 1.71 -21.64
C LEU A 127 10.41 0.99 -22.10
N SER A 128 9.50 0.64 -21.20
CA SER A 128 8.26 -0.06 -21.52
C SER A 128 7.19 0.89 -22.06
N ALA A 129 6.35 0.37 -22.96
CA ALA A 129 5.31 1.15 -23.59
C ALA A 129 4.28 1.67 -22.56
N PRO A 130 3.73 2.88 -22.74
CA PRO A 130 2.58 3.32 -21.96
C PRO A 130 1.37 2.42 -22.25
N PRO A 131 0.65 1.96 -21.22
CA PRO A 131 -0.46 1.03 -21.37
C PRO A 131 -1.70 1.74 -21.94
N LYS A 132 -2.65 0.95 -22.43
CA LYS A 132 -4.03 1.42 -22.69
C LYS A 132 -5.01 1.11 -21.56
N ALA A 133 -4.54 0.49 -20.48
CA ALA A 133 -5.34 -0.06 -19.38
C ALA A 133 -5.03 0.61 -18.03
N LYS A 134 -5.82 0.23 -17.00
CA LYS A 134 -5.58 0.62 -15.60
C LYS A 134 -4.30 -0.01 -15.08
N LEU A 135 -3.40 0.80 -14.53
CA LEU A 135 -2.17 0.36 -13.89
C LEU A 135 -2.44 0.04 -12.42
N SER A 136 -2.87 -1.20 -12.15
CA SER A 136 -3.12 -1.69 -10.79
C SER A 136 -2.08 -2.74 -10.37
N PRO A 137 -1.84 -2.92 -9.06
CA PRO A 137 -1.02 -4.02 -8.55
C PRO A 137 -1.49 -5.40 -9.02
N SER A 138 -2.81 -5.60 -9.17
CA SER A 138 -3.39 -6.84 -9.71
C SER A 138 -3.01 -7.10 -11.17
N HIS A 139 -3.13 -6.12 -12.06
CA HIS A 139 -2.72 -6.31 -13.46
C HIS A 139 -1.19 -6.48 -13.60
N TYR A 140 -0.40 -5.80 -12.77
CA TYR A 140 1.04 -6.05 -12.78
C TYR A 140 1.39 -7.46 -12.29
N ALA A 141 0.66 -8.00 -11.32
CA ALA A 141 0.84 -9.39 -10.90
C ALA A 141 0.52 -10.38 -12.04
N GLU A 142 -0.55 -10.15 -12.81
CA GLU A 142 -0.86 -10.93 -14.02
C GLU A 142 0.27 -10.84 -15.06
N LEU A 143 0.85 -9.66 -15.27
CA LEU A 143 2.00 -9.48 -16.15
C LEU A 143 3.22 -10.29 -15.67
N LEU A 144 3.53 -10.27 -14.36
CA LEU A 144 4.62 -11.08 -13.82
C LEU A 144 4.34 -12.58 -13.99
N HIS A 145 3.09 -13.00 -13.85
CA HIS A 145 2.68 -14.39 -14.07
C HIS A 145 2.86 -14.80 -15.55
N PHE A 146 2.54 -13.90 -16.47
CA PHE A 146 2.80 -14.09 -17.90
C PHE A 146 4.30 -14.14 -18.25
N ILE A 147 5.14 -13.34 -17.60
CA ILE A 147 6.60 -13.30 -17.82
C ILE A 147 7.31 -14.54 -17.25
N LYS A 148 6.87 -15.05 -16.09
CA LYS A 148 7.57 -16.10 -15.33
C LYS A 148 7.94 -17.34 -16.16
N PRO A 149 7.05 -17.92 -17.01
CA PRO A 149 7.34 -19.13 -17.78
C PRO A 149 8.52 -19.00 -18.76
N TYR A 150 8.86 -17.79 -19.21
CA TYR A 150 10.03 -17.57 -20.09
C TYR A 150 11.37 -17.77 -19.37
N PHE A 151 11.38 -17.72 -18.04
CA PHE A 151 12.60 -17.78 -17.23
C PHE A 151 12.62 -18.97 -16.27
N SER A 152 11.47 -19.48 -15.82
CA SER A 152 11.38 -20.63 -14.92
C SER A 152 10.05 -21.38 -15.06
N ALA A 153 10.13 -22.71 -15.08
CA ALA A 153 8.97 -23.57 -14.87
C ALA A 153 8.61 -23.72 -13.37
N ALA A 154 9.61 -23.66 -12.49
CA ALA A 154 9.43 -23.74 -11.04
C ALA A 154 8.94 -22.42 -10.44
N ALA A 155 8.42 -22.47 -9.21
CA ALA A 155 8.07 -21.28 -8.44
C ALA A 155 9.28 -20.34 -8.26
N VAL A 156 9.02 -19.03 -8.21
CA VAL A 156 10.06 -17.99 -8.20
C VAL A 156 9.99 -17.12 -6.96
N THR A 157 11.11 -16.50 -6.61
CA THR A 157 11.12 -15.45 -5.58
C THR A 157 10.73 -14.12 -6.22
N VAL A 158 9.84 -13.34 -5.59
CA VAL A 158 9.46 -12.00 -6.09
C VAL A 158 9.80 -10.95 -5.06
N VAL A 159 10.61 -9.97 -5.44
CA VAL A 159 10.97 -8.86 -4.56
C VAL A 159 10.60 -7.55 -5.20
N GLY A 160 9.88 -6.75 -4.45
CA GLY A 160 9.38 -5.48 -4.92
C GLY A 160 9.80 -4.32 -4.03
N HIS A 161 9.93 -3.15 -4.64
CA HIS A 161 10.15 -1.88 -3.94
C HIS A 161 8.96 -0.94 -4.16
N SER A 162 8.48 -0.28 -3.10
CA SER A 162 7.40 0.71 -3.19
C SER A 162 6.13 0.13 -3.83
N MET A 163 5.67 0.66 -4.96
CA MET A 163 4.59 0.06 -5.75
C MET A 163 4.90 -1.39 -6.15
N GLY A 164 6.14 -1.70 -6.51
CA GLY A 164 6.57 -3.05 -6.85
C GLY A 164 6.41 -4.03 -5.68
N ALA A 165 6.53 -3.57 -4.43
CA ALA A 165 6.28 -4.41 -3.26
C ALA A 165 4.78 -4.73 -3.12
N ALA A 166 3.90 -3.76 -3.38
CA ALA A 166 2.46 -4.00 -3.48
C ALA A 166 2.13 -5.01 -4.60
N VAL A 167 2.79 -4.91 -5.76
CA VAL A 167 2.69 -5.92 -6.84
C VAL A 167 3.15 -7.29 -6.36
N ALA A 168 4.28 -7.39 -5.66
CA ALA A 168 4.81 -8.65 -5.15
C ALA A 168 3.87 -9.32 -4.14
N LEU A 169 3.28 -8.54 -3.22
CA LEU A 169 2.26 -9.04 -2.29
C LEU A 169 1.02 -9.56 -3.03
N ARG A 170 0.55 -8.82 -4.05
CA ARG A 170 -0.59 -9.25 -4.85
C ARG A 170 -0.29 -10.52 -5.66
N TYR A 171 0.90 -10.61 -6.24
CA TYR A 171 1.37 -11.79 -6.96
C TYR A 171 1.37 -13.04 -6.09
N ALA A 172 1.94 -12.94 -4.88
CA ALA A 172 1.97 -14.06 -3.93
C ALA A 172 0.58 -14.55 -3.53
N HIS A 173 -0.37 -13.63 -3.38
CA HIS A 173 -1.74 -13.95 -3.04
C HIS A 173 -2.51 -14.59 -4.21
N GLN A 174 -2.34 -14.08 -5.43
CA GLN A 174 -3.04 -14.59 -6.62
C GLN A 174 -2.42 -15.89 -7.16
N TYR A 175 -1.09 -16.03 -7.08
CA TYR A 175 -0.33 -17.12 -7.67
C TYR A 175 0.59 -17.80 -6.63
N PRO A 176 0.03 -18.33 -5.52
CA PRO A 176 0.84 -18.90 -4.43
C PRO A 176 1.65 -20.12 -4.89
N ASN A 177 1.16 -20.90 -5.86
CA ASN A 177 1.85 -22.07 -6.40
C ASN A 177 3.03 -21.71 -7.33
N ASP A 178 3.04 -20.51 -7.90
CA ASP A 178 4.15 -20.00 -8.71
C ASP A 178 5.14 -19.16 -7.89
N THR A 179 4.91 -19.01 -6.60
CA THR A 179 5.69 -18.14 -5.72
C THR A 179 6.39 -18.96 -4.63
N HIS A 180 7.71 -18.84 -4.55
CA HIS A 180 8.51 -19.51 -3.53
C HIS A 180 8.65 -18.66 -2.26
N LYS A 181 9.03 -17.39 -2.42
CA LYS A 181 9.22 -16.40 -1.35
C LYS A 181 8.90 -15.00 -1.87
N ILE A 182 8.53 -14.09 -0.98
CA ILE A 182 8.43 -12.67 -1.33
C ILE A 182 9.24 -11.75 -0.42
N GLY A 183 9.76 -10.69 -1.00
CA GLY A 183 10.42 -9.59 -0.31
C GLY A 183 9.76 -8.25 -0.61
N LEU A 184 9.43 -7.50 0.43
CA LEU A 184 8.74 -6.22 0.36
C LEU A 184 9.65 -5.12 0.90
N ILE A 185 10.07 -4.19 0.05
CA ILE A 185 10.90 -3.05 0.46
C ILE A 185 10.05 -1.77 0.38
N ASP A 186 9.81 -1.11 1.51
CA ASP A 186 9.09 0.17 1.61
C ASP A 186 7.74 0.19 0.86
N ALA A 187 6.92 -0.84 1.06
CA ALA A 187 5.68 -1.02 0.30
C ALA A 187 4.72 0.18 0.37
N ALA A 188 4.31 0.67 -0.78
CA ALA A 188 3.38 1.79 -0.90
C ALA A 188 1.94 1.29 -1.11
N GLY A 189 0.94 2.12 -0.77
CA GLY A 189 -0.46 1.87 -1.14
C GLY A 189 -1.22 0.80 -0.36
N ILE A 190 -0.61 0.19 0.67
CA ILE A 190 -1.28 -0.82 1.50
C ILE A 190 -2.25 -0.20 2.50
N LEU A 191 -1.89 0.96 3.07
CA LEU A 191 -2.79 1.71 3.92
C LEU A 191 -3.89 2.35 3.09
N GLN A 192 -5.07 2.51 3.70
CA GLN A 192 -6.18 3.19 3.08
C GLN A 192 -5.77 4.62 2.68
N ARG A 193 -6.27 5.04 1.51
CA ARG A 193 -5.98 6.31 0.84
C ARG A 193 -5.79 7.51 1.78
N THR A 194 -6.76 7.76 2.66
CA THR A 194 -6.79 8.90 3.58
C THR A 194 -5.61 8.86 4.54
N ALA A 195 -5.29 7.69 5.10
CA ALA A 195 -4.13 7.50 5.96
C ALA A 195 -2.81 7.72 5.19
N PHE A 196 -2.75 7.22 3.94
CA PHE A 196 -1.59 7.40 3.07
C PHE A 196 -1.35 8.88 2.68
N ILE A 197 -2.40 9.61 2.29
CA ILE A 197 -2.32 11.04 1.94
C ILE A 197 -1.91 11.87 3.16
N LYS A 198 -2.47 11.58 4.35
CA LYS A 198 -2.13 12.30 5.57
C LYS A 198 -0.64 12.17 5.89
N HIS A 199 -0.08 10.95 5.84
CA HIS A 199 1.36 10.74 6.01
C HIS A 199 2.17 11.55 5.01
N SER A 200 1.84 11.45 3.71
CA SER A 200 2.54 12.16 2.63
C SER A 200 2.48 13.68 2.77
N ALA A 201 1.37 14.23 3.29
CA ALA A 201 1.20 15.67 3.52
C ALA A 201 1.95 16.18 4.76
N THR A 202 2.11 15.33 5.79
CA THR A 202 2.87 15.66 7.02
C THR A 202 4.38 15.40 6.89
N GLY A 203 4.79 14.62 5.89
CA GLY A 203 6.19 14.43 5.51
C GLY A 203 6.78 15.76 5.05
N ARG A 204 7.57 16.40 5.92
CA ARG A 204 8.21 17.71 5.71
C ARG A 204 8.77 17.85 4.28
N ILE A 205 8.08 18.63 3.44
CA ILE A 205 8.61 19.13 2.17
C ILE A 205 9.83 20.00 2.53
N PRO A 206 11.01 19.83 1.90
CA PRO A 206 12.20 20.59 2.26
C PRO A 206 11.97 22.11 2.17
N THR A 207 12.02 22.79 3.31
CA THR A 207 11.97 24.25 3.43
C THR A 207 13.36 24.82 3.14
N ASN A 208 13.79 24.82 1.88
CA ASN A 208 15.02 25.53 1.49
C ASN A 208 14.73 27.05 1.46
N PRO A 209 15.40 27.90 2.27
CA PRO A 209 15.12 29.33 2.37
C PRO A 209 15.38 30.14 1.10
N GLU A 210 16.11 29.59 0.12
CA GLU A 210 16.32 30.25 -1.18
C GLU A 210 15.09 30.22 -2.11
N VAL A 211 14.04 29.47 -1.76
CA VAL A 211 12.88 29.23 -2.65
C VAL A 211 11.56 29.78 -2.09
N VAL A 212 11.52 30.23 -0.83
CA VAL A 212 10.24 30.45 -0.12
C VAL A 212 10.23 31.80 0.61
N SER A 213 9.30 32.69 0.26
CA SER A 213 9.21 34.05 0.83
C SER A 213 8.69 34.06 2.27
N GLN A 214 9.04 35.12 3.03
CA GLN A 214 8.76 35.28 4.47
C GLN A 214 7.29 35.05 4.88
N GLY A 215 6.31 35.26 3.99
CA GLY A 215 4.89 35.01 4.29
C GLY A 215 4.53 33.54 4.50
N ILE A 216 5.36 32.60 4.02
CA ILE A 216 5.16 31.14 4.21
C ILE A 216 5.81 30.67 5.52
N LEU A 217 6.78 31.40 6.04
CA LEU A 217 7.43 31.10 7.32
C LEU A 217 6.49 31.39 8.51
N GLU A 218 5.68 32.44 8.42
CA GLU A 218 4.61 32.73 9.41
C GLU A 218 3.45 31.73 9.32
N TYR A 219 3.18 31.16 8.14
CA TYR A 219 2.19 30.09 7.95
C TYR A 219 2.62 28.77 8.61
N ALA A 220 3.93 28.49 8.67
CA ALA A 220 4.47 27.22 9.19
C ALA A 220 4.34 27.06 10.71
N VAL A 221 4.25 28.15 11.48
CA VAL A 221 4.19 28.11 12.96
C VAL A 221 2.74 28.00 13.49
N GLY A 222 1.73 28.35 12.68
CA GLY A 222 0.30 28.23 13.02
C GLY A 222 -0.41 26.95 12.50
N ALA A 223 0.32 26.03 11.87
CA ALA A 223 -0.25 24.98 11.01
C ALA A 223 -0.45 23.59 11.65
N GLN A 224 -0.32 23.42 12.97
CA GLN A 224 -0.58 22.10 13.59
C GLN A 224 -2.08 21.79 13.71
N ASP A 225 -2.94 22.79 13.93
CA ASP A 225 -4.41 22.60 14.02
C ASP A 225 -5.15 22.87 12.70
N LEU A 226 -4.69 23.80 11.88
CA LEU A 226 -5.32 24.14 10.58
C LEU A 226 -5.06 23.09 9.48
N GLY A 227 -3.95 22.34 9.56
CA GLY A 227 -3.61 21.29 8.59
C GLY A 227 -4.58 20.10 8.62
N ASN A 228 -4.98 19.67 9.81
CA ASN A 228 -5.99 18.61 9.95
C ASN A 228 -7.34 19.05 9.38
N ALA A 229 -7.81 20.26 9.69
CA ALA A 229 -9.09 20.77 9.19
C ALA A 229 -9.14 20.92 7.65
N MET A 230 -8.05 21.33 7.01
CA MET A 230 -7.97 21.46 5.55
C MET A 230 -7.87 20.11 4.83
N ILE A 231 -7.14 19.15 5.41
CA ILE A 231 -7.06 17.77 4.92
C ILE A 231 -8.42 17.07 5.08
N GLU A 232 -9.09 17.20 6.23
CA GLU A 232 -10.46 16.69 6.46
C GLU A 232 -11.44 17.25 5.42
N LYS A 233 -11.34 18.54 5.09
CA LYS A 233 -12.15 19.18 4.06
C LYS A 233 -11.86 18.66 2.65
N MET A 234 -10.61 18.29 2.34
CA MET A 234 -10.25 17.64 1.07
C MET A 234 -10.73 16.19 0.99
N ILE A 235 -10.67 15.43 2.09
CA ILE A 235 -11.18 14.06 2.14
C ILE A 235 -12.72 14.04 2.04
N GLY A 236 -13.40 15.09 2.50
CA GLY A 236 -14.84 15.27 2.36
C GLY A 236 -15.32 15.69 0.96
N LEU A 237 -14.44 15.93 -0.01
CA LEU A 237 -14.84 16.21 -1.40
C LEU A 237 -15.24 14.91 -2.12
N PRO A 238 -16.18 14.95 -3.09
CA PRO A 238 -16.56 13.78 -3.88
C PRO A 238 -15.33 13.19 -4.56
N ASP A 239 -15.06 11.92 -4.30
CA ASP A 239 -13.90 11.23 -4.83
C ASP A 239 -14.02 11.04 -6.36
N PRO A 240 -13.19 11.71 -7.19
CA PRO A 240 -13.25 11.54 -8.64
C PRO A 240 -12.88 10.11 -9.06
N THR A 241 -12.17 9.35 -8.22
CA THR A 241 -11.81 7.96 -8.53
C THR A 241 -13.02 7.03 -8.43
N VAL A 242 -14.03 7.33 -7.60
CA VAL A 242 -15.28 6.55 -7.54
C VAL A 242 -16.05 6.58 -8.85
N TRP A 243 -15.93 7.65 -9.63
CA TRP A 243 -16.55 7.74 -10.96
C TRP A 243 -15.67 7.10 -12.04
N LEU A 244 -14.35 7.34 -12.01
CA LEU A 244 -13.39 6.80 -12.98
C LEU A 244 -13.16 5.28 -12.82
N GLY A 245 -13.13 4.76 -11.59
CA GLY A 245 -12.87 3.36 -11.24
C GLY A 245 -14.01 2.40 -11.58
N LYS A 246 -15.20 2.93 -11.94
CA LYS A 246 -16.34 2.11 -12.41
C LYS A 246 -16.18 1.56 -13.83
N SER A 247 -15.20 2.06 -14.59
CA SER A 247 -14.94 1.61 -15.95
C SER A 247 -13.45 1.71 -16.28
N GLU A 248 -12.82 0.58 -16.56
CA GLU A 248 -11.43 0.54 -17.01
C GLU A 248 -11.20 1.32 -18.30
N THR A 249 -12.19 1.32 -19.20
CA THR A 249 -12.16 2.10 -20.44
C THR A 249 -12.12 3.60 -20.14
N ALA A 250 -12.97 4.10 -19.24
CA ALA A 250 -12.98 5.50 -18.83
C ALA A 250 -11.65 5.89 -18.15
N TRP A 251 -11.12 4.99 -17.32
CA TRP A 251 -9.83 5.14 -16.66
C TRP A 251 -8.68 5.27 -17.67
N GLY A 252 -8.60 4.35 -18.64
CA GLY A 252 -7.57 4.36 -19.69
C GLY A 252 -7.60 5.63 -20.53
N ILE A 253 -8.80 6.12 -20.89
CA ILE A 253 -8.97 7.37 -21.64
C ILE A 253 -8.49 8.58 -20.83
N ALA A 254 -8.84 8.66 -19.55
CA ALA A 254 -8.53 9.81 -18.71
C ALA A 254 -7.05 9.86 -18.30
N LEU A 255 -6.45 8.71 -17.99
CA LEU A 255 -5.16 8.62 -17.29
C LEU A 255 -4.06 7.89 -18.08
N GLY A 256 -4.36 7.28 -19.23
CA GLY A 256 -3.37 6.53 -20.02
C GLY A 256 -2.16 7.36 -20.46
N ALA A 257 -2.34 8.67 -20.69
CA ALA A 257 -1.25 9.59 -21.02
C ALA A 257 -0.38 9.99 -19.80
N TYR A 258 -0.78 9.61 -18.58
CA TYR A 258 -0.15 10.00 -17.32
C TYR A 258 0.16 8.76 -16.48
N PRO A 259 1.14 7.92 -16.88
CA PRO A 259 1.38 6.61 -16.26
C PRO A 259 1.66 6.69 -14.76
N ASN A 260 2.42 7.68 -14.30
CA ASN A 260 2.65 7.90 -12.86
C ASN A 260 1.35 8.14 -12.09
N VAL A 261 0.42 8.92 -12.64
CA VAL A 261 -0.87 9.24 -11.99
C VAL A 261 -1.79 8.03 -12.05
N ASN A 262 -1.87 7.38 -13.21
CA ASN A 262 -2.64 6.14 -13.41
C ASN A 262 -2.22 5.07 -12.39
N ALA A 263 -0.91 4.80 -12.28
CA ALA A 263 -0.38 3.80 -11.38
C ALA A 263 -0.52 4.20 -9.90
N ALA A 264 -0.30 5.47 -9.54
CA ALA A 264 -0.50 5.93 -8.16
C ALA A 264 -1.98 5.81 -7.74
N MET A 265 -2.91 6.14 -8.63
CA MET A 265 -4.34 5.99 -8.34
C MET A 265 -4.76 4.51 -8.30
N GLY A 266 -4.29 3.69 -9.23
CA GLY A 266 -4.57 2.25 -9.24
C GLY A 266 -4.00 1.54 -8.02
N LEU A 267 -2.87 2.01 -7.50
CA LEU A 267 -2.28 1.54 -6.24
C LEU A 267 -3.13 1.92 -5.02
N ILE A 268 -3.61 3.17 -4.96
CA ILE A 268 -4.38 3.69 -3.82
C ILE A 268 -5.79 3.08 -3.73
N GLU A 269 -6.35 2.65 -4.85
CA GLU A 269 -7.67 1.99 -4.91
C GLU A 269 -7.62 0.49 -4.61
N GLU A 270 -6.43 -0.10 -4.57
CA GLU A 270 -6.27 -1.55 -4.43
C GLU A 270 -6.53 -2.00 -2.98
N ASP A 271 -7.48 -2.93 -2.78
CA ASP A 271 -7.74 -3.49 -1.46
C ASP A 271 -6.84 -4.70 -1.17
N PHE A 272 -5.83 -4.48 -0.33
CA PHE A 272 -4.87 -5.50 0.10
C PHE A 272 -5.31 -6.35 1.28
N ALA A 273 -6.52 -6.16 1.84
CA ALA A 273 -6.88 -6.81 3.10
C ALA A 273 -6.83 -8.35 3.02
N ALA A 274 -7.42 -8.96 1.99
CA ALA A 274 -7.32 -10.41 1.80
C ALA A 274 -5.85 -10.86 1.63
N ALA A 275 -5.08 -10.18 0.78
CA ALA A 275 -3.66 -10.50 0.57
C ALA A 275 -2.83 -10.41 1.85
N ALA A 276 -3.13 -9.44 2.73
CA ALA A 276 -2.43 -9.24 3.98
C ALA A 276 -2.70 -10.36 5.01
N PHE A 277 -3.80 -11.10 4.93
CA PHE A 277 -4.15 -12.17 5.87
C PHE A 277 -4.04 -13.58 5.29
N GLU A 278 -4.23 -13.74 3.97
CA GLU A 278 -4.39 -15.03 3.32
C GLU A 278 -3.15 -15.48 2.54
N THR A 279 -2.12 -14.64 2.40
CA THR A 279 -0.87 -15.04 1.74
C THR A 279 -0.18 -16.14 2.56
N PRO A 280 -0.06 -17.39 2.04
CA PRO A 280 0.38 -18.54 2.83
C PRO A 280 1.90 -18.69 2.86
N LEU A 281 2.64 -17.72 2.32
CA LEU A 281 4.06 -17.80 2.04
C LEU A 281 4.89 -16.99 3.05
N PRO A 282 6.14 -17.39 3.31
CA PRO A 282 7.08 -16.57 4.08
C PRO A 282 7.33 -15.21 3.40
N VAL A 283 7.17 -14.12 4.16
CA VAL A 283 7.33 -12.73 3.67
C VAL A 283 8.45 -11.98 4.38
N ALA A 284 9.46 -11.56 3.62
CA ALA A 284 10.49 -10.64 4.06
C ALA A 284 9.96 -9.21 3.93
N ILE A 285 10.09 -8.39 4.97
CA ILE A 285 9.76 -6.97 4.90
C ILE A 285 11.01 -6.17 5.31
N LEU A 286 11.35 -5.16 4.52
CA LEU A 286 12.40 -4.19 4.79
C LEU A 286 11.82 -2.79 4.73
N TRP A 287 12.18 -1.93 5.69
CA TRP A 287 11.70 -0.57 5.72
C TRP A 287 12.79 0.45 6.08
N GLY A 288 12.83 1.57 5.37
CA GLY A 288 13.58 2.75 5.77
C GLY A 288 12.85 3.48 6.88
N LYS A 289 13.46 3.60 8.06
CA LYS A 289 12.82 4.21 9.24
C LYS A 289 12.32 5.63 9.00
N ASN A 290 12.98 6.39 8.12
CA ASN A 290 12.72 7.79 7.84
C ASN A 290 12.06 8.00 6.46
N ASP A 291 11.34 6.99 5.96
CA ASP A 291 10.62 7.08 4.69
C ASP A 291 9.51 8.16 4.72
N PRO A 292 9.64 9.25 3.94
CA PRO A 292 8.63 10.30 3.88
C PRO A 292 7.47 9.97 2.93
N ILE A 293 7.57 8.88 2.15
CA ILE A 293 6.61 8.49 1.12
C ILE A 293 5.69 7.38 1.65
N ALA A 294 6.27 6.26 2.10
CA ALA A 294 5.51 5.16 2.67
C ALA A 294 5.75 5.09 4.19
N PRO A 295 4.69 5.21 5.03
CA PRO A 295 4.89 5.19 6.48
C PRO A 295 5.40 3.84 6.95
N LEU A 296 6.33 3.84 7.91
CA LEU A 296 6.77 2.63 8.62
C LEU A 296 5.59 1.84 9.24
N ARG A 297 4.52 2.55 9.59
CA ARG A 297 3.24 1.98 10.03
C ARG A 297 2.69 0.93 9.07
N THR A 298 2.97 1.05 7.77
CA THR A 298 2.58 0.04 6.77
C THR A 298 3.32 -1.28 7.00
N GLY A 299 4.64 -1.25 7.16
CA GLY A 299 5.43 -2.44 7.46
C GLY A 299 5.00 -3.10 8.78
N GLN A 300 4.68 -2.28 9.78
CA GLN A 300 4.15 -2.73 11.07
C GLN A 300 2.75 -3.34 10.94
N ALA A 301 1.87 -2.78 10.11
CA ALA A 301 0.57 -3.38 9.82
C ALA A 301 0.73 -4.74 9.15
N LEU A 302 1.56 -4.83 8.10
CA LEU A 302 1.80 -6.06 7.34
C LEU A 302 2.39 -7.18 8.19
N VAL A 303 3.40 -6.90 9.03
CA VAL A 303 4.01 -7.97 9.86
C VAL A 303 3.06 -8.55 10.91
N ASN A 304 2.02 -7.80 11.26
CA ASN A 304 0.97 -8.21 12.21
C ASN A 304 -0.22 -8.93 11.55
N THR A 305 -0.39 -8.80 10.23
CA THR A 305 -1.46 -9.48 9.50
C THR A 305 -0.97 -10.71 8.75
N LEU A 306 0.25 -10.65 8.20
CA LEU A 306 0.83 -11.76 7.43
C LEU A 306 1.14 -12.95 8.36
N PRO A 307 0.74 -14.18 7.97
CA PRO A 307 0.91 -15.37 8.81
C PRO A 307 2.37 -15.63 9.17
N ASP A 308 3.25 -15.63 8.17
CA ASP A 308 4.69 -15.86 8.32
C ASP A 308 5.48 -14.71 7.70
N SER A 309 5.99 -13.82 8.54
CA SER A 309 6.61 -12.58 8.08
C SER A 309 7.59 -11.99 9.09
N HIS A 310 8.60 -11.29 8.58
CA HIS A 310 9.59 -10.59 9.39
C HIS A 310 9.83 -9.17 8.88
N LEU A 311 9.83 -8.18 9.78
CA LEU A 311 10.12 -6.78 9.47
C LEU A 311 11.52 -6.40 9.94
N THR A 312 12.39 -6.05 8.99
CA THR A 312 13.69 -5.42 9.22
C THR A 312 13.57 -3.91 8.98
N ILE A 313 14.10 -3.11 9.89
CA ILE A 313 14.10 -1.65 9.77
C ILE A 313 15.54 -1.18 9.62
N ILE A 314 15.82 -0.34 8.61
CA ILE A 314 17.11 0.32 8.43
C ILE A 314 17.02 1.74 8.99
N ASP A 315 17.76 2.00 10.06
CA ASP A 315 17.91 3.34 10.64
C ASP A 315 18.54 4.30 9.62
N GLY A 316 18.02 5.53 9.53
CA GLY A 316 18.55 6.57 8.63
C GLY A 316 18.15 6.42 7.16
N ALA A 317 17.68 5.25 6.74
CA ALA A 317 17.17 5.04 5.39
C ALA A 317 15.81 5.73 5.18
N LYS A 318 15.64 6.26 3.96
CA LYS A 318 14.39 6.82 3.44
C LYS A 318 13.78 5.83 2.44
N HIS A 319 12.89 6.30 1.56
CA HIS A 319 12.13 5.49 0.62
C HIS A 319 12.94 4.59 -0.33
N VAL A 320 14.21 4.91 -0.65
CA VAL A 320 15.01 4.13 -1.62
C VAL A 320 16.28 3.60 -0.94
N PRO A 321 16.15 2.60 -0.04
CA PRO A 321 17.27 2.07 0.72
C PRO A 321 18.26 1.34 -0.19
N MET A 322 17.84 0.78 -1.33
CA MET A 322 18.72 0.10 -2.29
C MET A 322 19.82 1.05 -2.79
N ALA A 323 19.50 2.33 -2.97
CA ALA A 323 20.46 3.33 -3.43
C ALA A 323 21.29 3.94 -2.28
N SER A 324 20.66 4.21 -1.15
CA SER A 324 21.30 4.94 -0.03
C SER A 324 22.03 4.05 0.97
N HIS A 325 21.61 2.79 1.10
CA HIS A 325 22.06 1.82 2.09
C HIS A 325 22.25 0.43 1.45
N SER A 326 22.80 0.37 0.23
CA SER A 326 22.87 -0.86 -0.58
C SER A 326 23.46 -2.04 0.17
N ALA A 327 24.55 -1.85 0.91
CA ALA A 327 25.18 -2.90 1.70
C ALA A 327 24.24 -3.51 2.76
N ALA A 328 23.41 -2.69 3.42
CA ALA A 328 22.42 -3.20 4.38
C ALA A 328 21.30 -3.97 3.68
N VAL A 329 20.88 -3.51 2.50
CA VAL A 329 19.88 -4.22 1.67
C VAL A 329 20.44 -5.54 1.14
N GLU A 330 21.69 -5.57 0.68
CA GLU A 330 22.39 -6.78 0.26
C GLU A 330 22.47 -7.80 1.40
N GLN A 331 22.87 -7.38 2.60
CA GLN A 331 22.87 -8.25 3.77
C GLN A 331 21.48 -8.78 4.11
N TRP A 332 20.46 -7.93 4.00
CA TRP A 332 19.08 -8.38 4.17
C TRP A 332 18.72 -9.45 3.16
N PHE A 333 18.99 -9.25 1.87
CA PHE A 333 18.78 -10.25 0.81
C PHE A 333 19.45 -11.59 1.13
N LEU A 334 20.74 -11.55 1.46
CA LEU A 334 21.55 -12.75 1.71
C LEU A 334 21.07 -13.52 2.96
N HIS A 335 20.64 -12.83 4.01
CA HIS A 335 20.17 -13.49 5.22
C HIS A 335 18.73 -14.01 5.13
N THR A 336 17.88 -13.34 4.34
CA THR A 336 16.44 -13.62 4.32
C THR A 336 16.00 -14.51 3.17
N LEU A 337 16.50 -14.24 1.96
CA LEU A 337 15.99 -14.90 0.76
C LEU A 337 16.80 -16.15 0.41
N LEU A 338 18.11 -16.17 0.70
CA LEU A 338 18.97 -17.35 0.45
C LEU A 338 18.88 -18.44 1.51
N ALA A 339 18.36 -18.16 2.70
CA ALA A 339 18.25 -19.18 3.75
C ALA A 339 17.19 -20.25 3.36
N ASP A 340 17.58 -21.51 3.19
CA ASP A 340 16.68 -22.61 2.77
C ASP A 340 15.62 -22.98 3.82
N LYS A 341 15.81 -22.56 5.08
CA LYS A 341 14.83 -22.73 6.15
C LYS A 341 14.10 -21.40 6.33
N GLY A 342 12.77 -21.45 6.51
CA GLY A 342 11.97 -20.26 6.89
C GLY A 342 12.64 -19.47 8.02
N TRP A 343 12.31 -18.18 8.13
CA TRP A 343 13.00 -17.20 8.97
C TRP A 343 13.54 -17.84 10.25
N GLY A 344 14.86 -18.04 10.34
CA GLY A 344 15.47 -18.75 11.46
C GLY A 344 14.96 -18.19 12.80
N ALA A 345 14.97 -19.01 13.85
CA ALA A 345 14.39 -18.79 15.19
C ALA A 345 14.59 -17.40 15.84
N ALA A 346 15.42 -16.52 15.28
CA ALA A 346 15.48 -15.09 15.58
C ALA A 346 14.21 -14.30 15.20
N ALA A 347 13.44 -14.71 14.18
CA ALA A 347 12.25 -13.96 13.72
C ALA A 347 11.00 -14.15 14.60
N ASN A 348 10.92 -15.24 15.36
CA ASN A 348 9.84 -15.48 16.32
C ASN A 348 10.04 -14.75 17.66
N ALA A 349 11.19 -14.09 17.86
CA ALA A 349 11.45 -13.29 19.06
C ALA A 349 10.57 -12.02 19.13
N THR A 350 9.99 -11.56 18.02
CA THR A 350 9.05 -10.43 17.99
C THR A 350 7.59 -10.85 17.88
N LYS A 351 7.29 -12.09 17.46
CA LYS A 351 5.88 -12.54 17.38
C LYS A 351 5.31 -13.02 18.71
N HIS A 352 6.08 -13.52 19.68
CA HIS A 352 5.57 -13.92 21.00
C HIS A 352 6.60 -13.70 22.13
N SER A 353 6.82 -12.44 22.55
CA SER A 353 7.45 -12.15 23.85
C SER A 353 6.57 -11.30 24.75
N ALA A 354 5.30 -11.68 24.89
CA ALA A 354 4.56 -11.49 26.14
C ALA A 354 4.96 -12.54 27.21
N GLN A 355 5.99 -13.36 26.95
CA GLN A 355 6.62 -14.24 27.94
C GLN A 355 7.72 -13.51 28.71
N GLY A 356 7.29 -12.44 29.36
CA GLY A 356 8.02 -11.70 30.37
C GLY A 356 7.05 -10.99 31.30
N ALA A 357 5.81 -11.50 31.41
CA ALA A 357 4.83 -11.02 32.37
C ALA A 357 5.30 -11.43 33.76
N ASN A 358 6.01 -10.51 34.41
CA ASN A 358 6.14 -10.48 35.84
C ASN A 358 4.75 -10.74 36.46
N GLN A 359 4.67 -11.64 37.44
CA GLN A 359 3.44 -12.09 38.11
C GLN A 359 2.77 -10.98 38.96
N ASN A 360 2.71 -9.75 38.44
CA ASN A 360 2.05 -8.63 39.06
C ASN A 360 0.61 -8.60 38.59
N THR A 361 -0.31 -8.52 39.55
CA THR A 361 -1.72 -8.27 39.33
C THR A 361 -1.90 -7.08 38.36
N PRO A 362 -2.70 -7.21 37.29
CA PRO A 362 -2.97 -6.12 36.36
C PRO A 362 -3.41 -4.86 37.12
N LYS A 363 -2.77 -3.73 36.82
CA LYS A 363 -3.04 -2.45 37.49
C LYS A 363 -3.93 -1.57 36.63
N ASP A 364 -4.66 -0.67 37.26
CA ASP A 364 -5.31 0.43 36.56
C ASP A 364 -4.29 1.56 36.31
N PHE A 365 -4.45 2.24 35.18
CA PHE A 365 -3.69 3.44 34.84
C PHE A 365 -4.64 4.58 34.52
N ASN A 366 -4.42 5.74 35.14
CA ASN A 366 -5.20 6.94 34.90
C ASN A 366 -4.25 8.09 34.51
N CYS A 367 -4.56 8.74 33.38
CA CYS A 367 -3.88 9.94 32.88
C CYS A 367 -4.86 11.10 32.87
N GLU A 368 -4.45 12.23 33.42
CA GLU A 368 -5.20 13.48 33.45
C GLU A 368 -4.27 14.62 33.02
N HIS A 369 -4.57 15.28 31.89
CA HIS A 369 -3.83 16.45 31.41
C HIS A 369 -2.33 16.21 31.17
N GLN A 370 -1.95 15.07 30.58
CA GLN A 370 -0.54 14.73 30.37
C GLN A 370 -0.22 14.46 28.90
N ALA A 371 1.06 14.62 28.55
CA ALA A 371 1.54 14.36 27.21
C ALA A 371 2.80 13.50 27.15
N GLY A 372 3.01 12.82 26.01
CA GLY A 372 4.30 12.26 25.62
C GLY A 372 4.79 11.06 26.46
N LYS A 373 3.87 10.20 26.92
CA LYS A 373 4.21 8.99 27.68
C LYS A 373 4.08 7.73 26.82
N VAL A 374 4.99 6.79 27.03
CA VAL A 374 4.89 5.43 26.47
C VAL A 374 4.53 4.46 27.59
N LEU A 375 3.47 3.67 27.40
CA LEU A 375 3.02 2.64 28.32
C LEU A 375 3.25 1.26 27.70
N THR A 376 3.69 0.32 28.53
CA THR A 376 3.94 -1.08 28.13
C THR A 376 3.50 -2.01 29.26
N GLY A 377 3.15 -3.26 28.93
CA GLY A 377 2.81 -4.28 29.93
C GLY A 377 1.30 -4.49 30.15
N GLN A 378 0.94 -5.00 31.32
CA GLN A 378 -0.42 -5.48 31.59
C GLN A 378 -1.21 -4.53 32.48
N TYR A 379 -2.43 -4.22 32.06
CA TYR A 379 -3.36 -3.33 32.73
C TYR A 379 -4.73 -3.98 32.83
N ARG A 380 -5.49 -3.63 33.85
CA ARG A 380 -6.93 -3.92 33.86
C ARG A 380 -7.64 -2.83 33.08
N HIS A 381 -7.62 -1.60 33.58
CA HIS A 381 -8.18 -0.45 32.89
C HIS A 381 -7.14 0.64 32.62
N ILE A 382 -7.22 1.25 31.44
CA ILE A 382 -6.47 2.45 31.09
C ILE A 382 -7.48 3.57 30.82
N SER A 383 -7.45 4.63 31.63
CA SER A 383 -8.31 5.81 31.45
C SER A 383 -7.44 7.02 31.12
N LEU A 384 -7.70 7.67 30.00
CA LEU A 384 -6.98 8.85 29.53
C LEU A 384 -7.97 9.99 29.32
N ASN A 385 -7.76 11.09 30.02
CA ASN A 385 -8.59 12.29 29.97
C ASN A 385 -7.71 13.52 29.69
N ASP A 386 -8.00 14.21 28.58
CA ASP A 386 -7.19 15.33 28.06
C ASP A 386 -5.70 14.98 27.96
N CYS A 387 -5.39 13.82 27.36
CA CYS A 387 -4.03 13.35 27.19
C CYS A 387 -3.62 13.26 25.71
N THR A 388 -2.42 13.73 25.38
CA THR A 388 -1.94 13.81 23.98
C THR A 388 -0.56 13.18 23.78
N GLY A 389 -0.35 12.48 22.67
CA GLY A 389 0.92 11.80 22.40
C GLY A 389 1.22 10.69 23.39
N ILE A 390 0.19 10.06 23.95
CA ILE A 390 0.32 8.82 24.71
C ILE A 390 0.45 7.67 23.71
N VAL A 391 1.45 6.82 23.90
CA VAL A 391 1.67 5.61 23.09
C VAL A 391 1.49 4.39 23.96
N LEU A 392 0.52 3.56 23.64
CA LEU A 392 0.36 2.22 24.21
C LEU A 392 1.12 1.25 23.30
N GLN A 393 2.19 0.66 23.81
CA GLN A 393 3.08 -0.22 23.05
C GLN A 393 3.13 -1.59 23.74
N ASP A 394 2.78 -2.66 23.03
CA ASP A 394 2.80 -4.02 23.58
C ASP A 394 1.97 -4.14 24.88
N VAL A 395 0.81 -3.48 24.89
CA VAL A 395 -0.10 -3.44 26.04
C VAL A 395 -1.09 -4.59 25.97
N ILE A 396 -1.33 -5.22 27.13
CA ILE A 396 -2.48 -6.10 27.34
C ILE A 396 -3.42 -5.39 28.32
N ALA A 397 -4.63 -5.07 27.90
CA ALA A 397 -5.61 -4.37 28.73
C ALA A 397 -7.00 -5.00 28.62
N GLU A 398 -7.81 -4.94 29.68
CA GLU A 398 -9.22 -5.34 29.58
C GLU A 398 -10.05 -4.23 28.92
N LYS A 399 -9.83 -2.97 29.33
CA LYS A 399 -10.56 -1.81 28.79
C LYS A 399 -9.67 -0.57 28.65
N ILE A 400 -9.89 0.18 27.58
CA ILE A 400 -9.35 1.52 27.39
C ILE A 400 -10.51 2.52 27.32
N VAL A 401 -10.40 3.61 28.09
CA VAL A 401 -11.34 4.75 28.07
C VAL A 401 -10.59 6.01 27.66
N LEU A 402 -11.07 6.68 26.63
CA LEU A 402 -10.50 7.90 26.06
C LEU A 402 -11.53 9.03 26.12
N ARG A 403 -11.13 10.16 26.71
CA ARG A 403 -11.88 11.42 26.74
C ARG A 403 -10.94 12.54 26.32
N ASP A 404 -11.34 13.33 25.32
CA ASP A 404 -10.58 14.50 24.86
C ASP A 404 -9.10 14.20 24.57
N SER A 405 -8.79 12.99 24.06
CA SER A 405 -7.43 12.47 24.02
C SER A 405 -6.97 12.10 22.61
N VAL A 406 -5.66 12.24 22.35
CA VAL A 406 -5.01 11.86 21.09
C VAL A 406 -3.89 10.87 21.37
N ILE A 407 -4.08 9.61 20.95
CA ILE A 407 -3.20 8.51 21.34
C ILE A 407 -2.83 7.56 20.19
N GLU A 408 -1.79 6.78 20.42
CA GLU A 408 -1.40 5.66 19.56
C GLU A 408 -1.49 4.34 20.34
N ILE A 409 -1.96 3.28 19.68
CA ILE A 409 -2.06 1.92 20.21
C ILE A 409 -1.38 0.97 19.24
N ASN A 410 -0.25 0.41 19.64
CA ASN A 410 0.62 -0.38 18.78
C ASN A 410 0.84 -1.77 19.37
N ASN A 411 0.66 -2.79 18.54
CA ASN A 411 0.90 -4.20 18.87
C ASN A 411 0.28 -4.65 20.20
N SER A 412 -0.97 -4.26 20.45
CA SER A 412 -1.62 -4.42 21.76
C SER A 412 -2.82 -5.37 21.70
N HIS A 413 -3.16 -6.01 22.81
CA HIS A 413 -4.35 -6.82 22.98
C HIS A 413 -5.31 -6.15 23.96
N ILE A 414 -6.51 -5.80 23.49
CA ILE A 414 -7.51 -5.10 24.29
C ILE A 414 -8.78 -5.96 24.33
N GLY A 415 -9.16 -6.44 25.51
CA GLY A 415 -10.15 -7.51 25.63
C GLY A 415 -11.13 -7.40 26.78
N ALA A 416 -12.41 -7.17 26.50
CA ALA A 416 -13.51 -7.25 27.46
C ALA A 416 -14.71 -8.01 26.88
N THR A 417 -15.56 -8.58 27.74
CA THR A 417 -16.81 -9.23 27.32
C THR A 417 -17.84 -8.26 26.74
N SER A 418 -17.72 -6.97 27.07
CA SER A 418 -18.59 -5.90 26.59
C SER A 418 -17.82 -4.90 25.72
N ILE A 419 -17.34 -3.80 26.32
CA ILE A 419 -16.67 -2.69 25.63
C ILE A 419 -15.17 -2.74 25.94
N ALA A 420 -14.37 -2.96 24.90
CA ALA A 420 -12.91 -3.01 24.97
C ALA A 420 -12.30 -1.60 24.85
N ILE A 421 -12.84 -0.76 23.98
CA ILE A 421 -12.41 0.63 23.79
C ILE A 421 -13.64 1.52 23.84
N ASP A 422 -13.58 2.58 24.63
CA ASP A 422 -14.64 3.57 24.82
C ASP A 422 -14.04 4.95 24.58
N ALA A 423 -14.33 5.56 23.43
CA ALA A 423 -13.72 6.82 23.02
C ALA A 423 -14.77 7.90 22.79
N SER A 424 -14.60 9.03 23.47
CA SER A 424 -15.39 10.25 23.26
C SER A 424 -14.47 11.42 22.95
N ASP A 425 -14.82 12.21 21.94
CA ASP A 425 -14.11 13.46 21.61
C ASP A 425 -12.59 13.24 21.43
N SER A 426 -12.23 12.07 20.90
CA SER A 426 -10.86 11.54 20.94
C SER A 426 -10.42 11.01 19.58
N VAL A 427 -9.10 11.02 19.36
CA VAL A 427 -8.46 10.42 18.20
C VAL A 427 -7.54 9.29 18.65
N ALA A 428 -7.74 8.08 18.14
CA ALA A 428 -6.81 6.99 18.36
C ALA A 428 -6.32 6.37 17.06
N VAL A 429 -5.00 6.23 16.96
CA VAL A 429 -4.31 5.54 15.87
C VAL A 429 -3.93 4.15 16.37
N VAL A 430 -4.52 3.11 15.79
CA VAL A 430 -4.31 1.72 16.18
C VAL A 430 -3.54 0.99 15.08
N THR A 431 -2.49 0.26 15.46
CA THR A 431 -1.66 -0.52 14.53
C THR A 431 -1.39 -1.90 15.10
N GLY A 432 -1.61 -2.94 14.29
CA GLY A 432 -1.20 -4.29 14.64
C GLY A 432 -1.86 -4.87 15.90
N SER A 433 -3.06 -4.42 16.27
CA SER A 433 -3.66 -4.74 17.56
C SER A 433 -4.81 -5.74 17.45
N HIS A 434 -5.06 -6.49 18.51
CA HIS A 434 -6.20 -7.41 18.62
C HIS A 434 -7.21 -6.88 19.61
N ILE A 435 -8.44 -6.64 19.14
CA ILE A 435 -9.52 -6.05 19.92
C ILE A 435 -10.63 -7.10 20.09
N ALA A 436 -10.80 -7.57 21.32
CA ALA A 436 -11.84 -8.50 21.73
C ALA A 436 -12.91 -7.76 22.54
N GLY A 437 -14.03 -7.42 21.90
CA GLY A 437 -15.11 -6.63 22.50
C GLY A 437 -15.53 -5.49 21.57
N ALA A 438 -16.57 -4.77 21.95
CA ALA A 438 -17.05 -3.62 21.21
C ALA A 438 -16.12 -2.41 21.38
N VAL A 439 -16.02 -1.62 20.32
CA VAL A 439 -15.42 -0.29 20.29
C VAL A 439 -16.56 0.71 20.25
N HIS A 440 -16.72 1.45 21.34
CA HIS A 440 -17.72 2.48 21.50
C HIS A 440 -17.14 3.84 21.10
N LEU A 441 -17.84 4.55 20.21
CA LEU A 441 -17.43 5.83 19.64
C LEU A 441 -18.50 6.90 19.84
N ASN A 442 -18.07 8.08 20.29
CA ASN A 442 -18.91 9.26 20.43
C ASN A 442 -18.13 10.52 20.03
N ASP A 443 -18.39 11.07 18.84
CA ASP A 443 -17.61 12.17 18.26
C ASP A 443 -16.10 11.87 18.24
N ALA A 444 -15.78 10.63 17.86
CA ALA A 444 -14.43 10.10 17.93
C ALA A 444 -13.93 9.68 16.55
N ARG A 445 -12.60 9.68 16.40
CA ARG A 445 -11.91 9.20 15.21
C ARG A 445 -11.00 8.03 15.53
N LEU A 446 -11.14 6.98 14.75
CA LEU A 446 -10.27 5.81 14.80
C LEU A 446 -9.56 5.62 13.46
N ASP A 447 -8.23 5.58 13.48
CA ASP A 447 -7.43 5.17 12.33
C ASP A 447 -6.76 3.84 12.67
N ILE A 448 -7.15 2.77 12.02
CA ILE A 448 -6.83 1.40 12.38
C ILE A 448 -6.10 0.74 11.21
N ALA A 449 -4.93 0.16 11.46
CA ALA A 449 -4.14 -0.54 10.45
C ALA A 449 -3.70 -1.92 10.94
N GLY A 450 -3.82 -2.92 10.08
CA GLY A 450 -3.32 -4.28 10.35
C GLY A 450 -3.85 -4.90 11.64
N SER A 451 -5.06 -4.53 12.06
CA SER A 451 -5.64 -4.93 13.34
C SER A 451 -6.82 -5.89 13.15
N GLN A 452 -7.13 -6.64 14.20
CA GLN A 452 -8.11 -7.70 14.18
C GLN A 452 -9.18 -7.50 15.25
N PHE A 453 -10.44 -7.80 14.92
CA PHE A 453 -11.58 -7.74 15.82
C PHE A 453 -12.18 -9.12 16.00
N THR A 454 -12.43 -9.55 17.24
CA THR A 454 -13.05 -10.86 17.50
C THR A 454 -14.57 -10.85 17.31
N THR A 455 -15.23 -9.73 17.59
CA THR A 455 -16.68 -9.59 17.48
C THR A 455 -17.09 -9.31 16.04
N ASP A 456 -18.21 -9.89 15.60
CA ASP A 456 -18.77 -9.67 14.26
C ASP A 456 -19.30 -8.25 14.08
N LYS A 457 -19.64 -7.54 15.16
CA LYS A 457 -20.10 -6.14 15.16
C LYS A 457 -19.21 -5.30 16.09
N PRO A 458 -18.03 -4.89 15.62
CA PRO A 458 -17.05 -4.25 16.48
C PRO A 458 -17.39 -2.82 16.84
N PHE A 459 -18.31 -2.13 16.17
CA PHE A 459 -18.50 -0.69 16.39
C PHE A 459 -19.89 -0.37 16.94
N VAL A 460 -19.90 0.39 18.03
CA VAL A 460 -21.11 0.98 18.63
C VAL A 460 -20.94 2.50 18.57
N VAL A 461 -21.87 3.21 17.92
CA VAL A 461 -21.68 4.64 17.62
C VAL A 461 -22.87 5.45 18.16
N ASN A 462 -22.59 6.42 19.04
CA ASN A 462 -23.62 7.26 19.68
C ASN A 462 -23.76 8.65 19.06
N ALA A 463 -22.69 9.16 18.46
CA ALA A 463 -22.62 10.41 17.72
C ALA A 463 -21.79 10.19 16.47
N GLU A 464 -21.93 11.07 15.47
CA GLU A 464 -21.16 10.97 14.22
C GLU A 464 -19.68 10.74 14.52
N SER A 465 -19.13 9.63 14.02
CA SER A 465 -17.76 9.22 14.31
C SER A 465 -17.13 8.67 13.04
N ARG A 466 -15.81 8.81 12.92
CA ARG A 466 -15.08 8.44 11.71
C ARG A 466 -14.13 7.29 11.96
N ILE A 467 -14.17 6.29 11.09
CA ILE A 467 -13.26 5.15 11.12
C ILE A 467 -12.52 5.07 9.79
N VAL A 468 -11.21 5.13 9.84
CA VAL A 468 -10.32 4.77 8.73
C VAL A 468 -9.73 3.41 9.05
N ALA A 469 -9.99 2.41 8.21
CA ALA A 469 -9.48 1.06 8.39
C ALA A 469 -8.60 0.66 7.21
N SER A 470 -7.44 0.11 7.52
CA SER A 470 -6.42 -0.32 6.55
C SER A 470 -6.06 -1.76 6.82
N VAL A 471 -6.41 -2.67 5.89
CA VAL A 471 -6.07 -4.10 5.99
C VAL A 471 -6.42 -4.72 7.34
N CYS A 472 -7.64 -4.49 7.81
CA CYS A 472 -8.15 -5.03 9.07
C CYS A 472 -9.01 -6.29 8.84
N ARG A 473 -9.15 -7.12 9.87
CA ARG A 473 -10.02 -8.30 9.86
C ARG A 473 -11.04 -8.26 10.99
N ILE A 474 -12.27 -8.65 10.69
CA ILE A 474 -13.37 -8.82 11.63
C ILE A 474 -13.79 -10.29 11.61
N GLY A 475 -13.75 -10.92 12.78
CA GLY A 475 -13.96 -12.36 12.89
C GLY A 475 -12.96 -13.14 12.05
N GLN A 476 -13.42 -14.22 11.41
CA GLN A 476 -12.55 -15.08 10.59
C GLN A 476 -12.58 -14.76 9.10
N GLN A 477 -13.62 -14.13 8.57
CA GLN A 477 -13.85 -14.05 7.12
C GLN A 477 -14.18 -12.65 6.58
N ARG A 478 -14.35 -11.65 7.46
CA ARG A 478 -14.70 -10.29 7.02
C ARG A 478 -13.46 -9.41 7.05
N TYR A 479 -13.17 -8.77 5.93
CA TYR A 479 -12.11 -7.77 5.83
C TYR A 479 -12.68 -6.36 5.93
N LEU A 480 -11.86 -5.43 6.42
CA LEU A 480 -12.20 -4.03 6.51
C LEU A 480 -11.04 -3.19 5.99
N HIS A 481 -11.28 -2.54 4.84
CA HIS A 481 -10.43 -1.53 4.24
C HIS A 481 -11.33 -0.40 3.72
N GLY A 482 -11.21 0.80 4.27
CA GLY A 482 -12.09 1.90 3.89
C GLY A 482 -12.12 3.06 4.86
N ASP A 483 -12.83 4.11 4.47
CA ASP A 483 -13.04 5.34 5.23
C ASP A 483 -14.53 5.53 5.42
N MET A 484 -14.99 5.45 6.67
CA MET A 484 -16.40 5.36 7.03
C MET A 484 -16.75 6.48 7.99
N VAL A 485 -17.81 7.21 7.66
CA VAL A 485 -18.53 8.06 8.62
C VAL A 485 -19.72 7.26 9.11
N LEU A 486 -19.75 7.00 10.42
CA LEU A 486 -20.80 6.23 11.06
C LEU A 486 -21.75 7.18 11.79
N HIS A 487 -23.05 7.03 11.55
CA HIS A 487 -24.11 7.75 12.26
C HIS A 487 -24.94 6.74 13.07
N GLN A 488 -25.34 7.13 14.29
CA GLN A 488 -26.18 6.42 15.27
C GLN A 488 -26.75 5.05 14.84
N GLN A 489 -25.90 4.01 14.80
CA GLN A 489 -26.26 2.60 14.57
C GLN A 489 -25.16 1.67 15.12
N HIS A 490 -25.47 0.38 15.28
CA HIS A 490 -24.52 -0.70 15.58
C HIS A 490 -23.96 -1.28 14.26
N TYR A 491 -22.63 -1.36 14.10
CA TYR A 491 -21.94 -1.78 12.86
C TYR A 491 -20.99 -2.98 13.04
#